data_AF-A0A934JXC3-F1
#
_entry.id   AF-A0A934JXC3-F1
#
_cell.length_a   1.000
_cell.length_b   1.000
_cell.length_c   1.000
_cell.angle_alpha   90.00
_cell.angle_beta   90.00
_cell.angle_gamma   90.00
#
_symmetry.space_group_name_H-M   'P 1'
#
loop_
_entity.id
_entity.type
_entity.pdbx_description
1 polymer ?
#
loop_
_entity_poly.entity_id
_entity_poly.type
_entity_poly.pdbx_seq_one_letter_code
_entity_poly.pdbx_strand_id
1 'polypeptide(L)' 'MNRPGAVGVKVSGGVPGEVLWRGSWRVCSRVEEVWRVEDGWWRPRPVRRTYFRLALEDGQPLTVYLDHIDGRWWQQRY' A
#
# COMPACT_ATOMS: atom_id res chain seq x y z
N MET A 1 -10.49 15.72 -4.11
CA MET A 1 -9.47 15.78 -3.03
C MET A 1 -9.48 14.43 -2.29
N ASN A 2 -8.92 13.38 -2.91
CA ASN A 2 -8.90 12.02 -2.35
C ASN A 2 -7.74 11.92 -1.35
N ARG A 3 -8.00 12.12 -0.05
CA ARG A 3 -7.01 11.82 0.98
C ARG A 3 -6.90 10.29 1.10
N PRO A 4 -5.72 9.70 0.90
CA PRO A 4 -5.52 8.28 1.15
C PRO A 4 -5.84 7.99 2.62
N GLY A 5 -6.63 6.95 2.87
CA GLY A 5 -6.90 6.48 4.22
C GLY A 5 -5.73 5.63 4.71
N ALA A 6 -5.29 5.83 5.96
CA ALA A 6 -4.35 4.92 6.58
C ALA A 6 -4.98 3.52 6.61
N VAL A 7 -4.21 2.50 6.22
CA VAL A 7 -4.72 1.14 6.07
C VAL A 7 -3.87 0.19 6.91
N GLY A 8 -4.53 -0.69 7.66
CA GLY A 8 -3.83 -1.77 8.34
C GLY A 8 -3.33 -2.78 7.31
N VAL A 9 -2.03 -3.05 7.31
CA VAL A 9 -1.43 -4.10 6.48
C VAL A 9 -0.61 -5.00 7.39
N LYS A 10 -0.86 -6.29 7.32
CA LYS A 10 0.01 -7.29 7.93
C LYS A 10 0.97 -7.79 6.86
N VAL A 11 2.26 -7.67 7.15
CA VAL A 11 3.33 -8.05 6.23
C VAL A 11 3.82 -9.44 6.61
N SER A 12 3.92 -10.34 5.63
CA SER A 12 4.50 -11.68 5.79
C SER A 12 5.62 -11.84 4.77
N GLY A 13 6.84 -12.15 5.21
CA GLY A 13 7.98 -12.33 4.30
C GLY A 13 8.36 -11.09 3.48
N GLY A 14 8.03 -9.88 3.94
CA GLY A 14 8.32 -8.62 3.25
C GLY A 14 7.28 -8.17 2.23
N VAL A 15 6.17 -8.90 2.07
CA VAL A 15 5.04 -8.51 1.21
C VAL A 15 3.72 -8.43 2.00
N PRO A 16 2.72 -7.65 1.53
CA PRO A 16 1.40 -7.61 2.14
C PRO A 16 0.73 -9.00 2.10
N GLY A 17 0.43 -9.56 3.28
CA GLY A 17 -0.28 -10.84 3.42
C GLY A 17 -1.77 -10.66 3.76
N GLU A 18 -2.12 -9.64 4.53
CA GLU A 18 -3.50 -9.26 4.79
C GLU A 18 -3.65 -7.73 4.81
N VAL A 19 -4.79 -7.22 4.37
CA VAL A 19 -5.10 -5.79 4.36
C VAL A 19 -6.48 -5.52 4.96
N LEU A 20 -6.58 -4.48 5.79
CA LEU A 20 -7.84 -3.99 6.33
C LEU A 20 -8.60 -3.23 5.23
N TRP A 21 -9.60 -3.86 4.64
CA TRP A 21 -10.37 -3.31 3.53
C TRP A 21 -11.85 -3.26 3.87
N ARG A 22 -12.46 -2.07 3.74
CA ARG A 22 -13.89 -1.82 4.08
C ARG A 22 -14.30 -2.31 5.48
N GLY A 23 -13.40 -2.20 6.45
CA GLY A 23 -13.67 -2.58 7.85
C GLY A 23 -13.47 -4.06 8.17
N SER A 24 -13.00 -4.88 7.22
CA SER A 24 -12.67 -6.30 7.44
C SER A 24 -11.26 -6.61 6.97
N TRP A 25 -10.56 -7.52 7.65
CA TRP A 25 -9.28 -8.04 7.17
C TRP A 25 -9.53 -8.97 5.97
N ARG A 26 -8.78 -8.77 4.90
CA ARG A 26 -8.84 -9.58 3.69
C ARG A 26 -7.47 -10.17 3.41
N VAL A 27 -7.45 -11.45 3.06
CA VAL A 27 -6.22 -12.13 2.67
C VAL A 27 -5.81 -11.64 1.28
N CYS A 28 -4.52 -11.33 1.13
CA CYS A 28 -3.91 -11.06 -0.16
C CYS A 28 -3.59 -12.41 -0.81
N SER A 29 -4.29 -12.76 -1.88
CA SER A 29 -4.05 -14.00 -2.61
C SER A 29 -2.77 -13.93 -3.43
N ARG A 30 -2.46 -12.75 -3.99
CA ARG A 30 -1.25 -12.51 -4.79
C ARG A 30 -0.85 -11.04 -4.81
N VAL A 31 0.45 -10.80 -4.93
CA VAL A 31 1.00 -9.49 -5.33
C VAL A 31 1.13 -9.48 -6.85
N GLU A 32 0.39 -8.60 -7.50
CA GLU A 32 0.37 -8.44 -8.95
C GLU A 32 1.56 -7.60 -9.44
N GLU A 33 1.88 -6.54 -8.70
CA GLU A 33 2.91 -5.59 -9.12
C GLU A 33 3.48 -4.85 -7.90
N VAL A 34 4.79 -4.56 -7.94
CA VAL A 34 5.47 -3.75 -6.93
C VAL A 34 6.26 -2.67 -7.65
N TRP A 35 6.06 -1.41 -7.26
CA TRP A 35 6.83 -0.30 -7.81
C TRP A 35 7.22 0.69 -6.72
N ARG A 36 8.40 1.28 -6.87
CA ARG A 36 8.92 2.27 -5.95
C ARG A 36 8.89 3.64 -6.60
N VAL A 37 8.44 4.63 -5.83
CA VAL A 37 8.46 6.05 -6.20
C VAL A 37 9.38 6.76 -5.22
N GLU A 38 10.47 7.30 -5.76
CA GLU A 38 11.41 8.16 -5.06
C GLU A 38 11.46 9.47 -5.85
N ASP A 39 10.87 10.53 -5.30
CA ASP A 39 10.76 11.83 -5.96
C ASP A 39 11.02 12.98 -4.97
N GLY A 40 11.45 14.12 -5.49
CA GLY A 40 11.66 15.33 -4.71
C GLY A 40 12.78 15.20 -3.68
N TRP A 41 13.84 14.43 -3.95
CA TRP A 41 15.01 14.32 -3.07
C TRP A 41 15.68 15.68 -2.78
N TRP A 42 15.43 16.68 -3.62
CA TRP A 42 15.93 18.05 -3.48
C TRP A 42 15.01 18.95 -2.66
N ARG A 43 13.85 18.44 -2.22
CA ARG A 43 12.88 19.18 -1.42
C ARG A 43 12.97 18.77 0.05
N PRO A 44 12.59 19.66 1.00
CA PRO A 44 12.57 19.32 2.43
C PRO A 44 11.64 18.16 2.81
N ARG A 45 10.66 17.82 1.96
CA ARG A 45 9.77 16.66 2.11
C ARG A 45 9.83 15.81 0.84
N PRO A 46 10.82 14.91 0.72
CA PRO A 46 10.88 13.97 -0.39
C PRO A 46 9.73 12.97 -0.30
N VAL A 47 9.32 12.44 -1.46
CA VAL A 47 8.38 11.32 -1.53
C VAL A 47 9.18 10.04 -1.67
N ARG A 48 9.00 9.12 -0.73
CA ARG A 48 9.61 7.79 -0.78
C ARG A 48 8.56 6.75 -0.46
N ARG A 49 8.01 6.11 -1.49
CA ARG A 49 6.87 5.20 -1.37
C ARG A 49 7.13 3.90 -2.12
N THR A 50 6.69 2.78 -1.56
CA THR A 50 6.65 1.51 -2.27
C THR A 50 5.21 1.08 -2.37
N TYR A 51 4.72 0.99 -3.61
CA TYR A 51 3.37 0.60 -3.94
C TYR A 51 3.31 -0.89 -4.24
N PHE A 52 2.17 -1.49 -3.87
CA PHE A 52 1.84 -2.87 -4.11
C PHE A 52 0.44 -2.92 -4.71
N ARG A 53 0.32 -3.48 -5.91
CA ARG A 53 -0.96 -3.90 -6.46
C ARG A 53 -1.21 -5.33 -6.01
N LEU A 54 -2.30 -5.53 -5.30
CA LEU A 54 -2.67 -6.77 -4.65
C LEU A 54 -3.95 -7.31 -5.30
N ALA A 55 -4.02 -8.62 -5.48
CA ALA A 55 -5.26 -9.33 -5.65
C ALA A 55 -5.69 -9.83 -4.27
N LEU A 56 -6.92 -9.51 -3.87
CA LEU A 56 -7.53 -10.08 -2.66
C LEU A 56 -8.04 -11.49 -2.94
N GLU A 57 -8.39 -12.22 -1.89
CA GLU A 57 -8.97 -13.57 -1.97
C GLU A 57 -10.23 -13.67 -2.85
N ASP A 58 -10.99 -12.58 -2.98
CA ASP A 58 -12.18 -12.48 -3.84
C ASP A 58 -11.87 -11.98 -5.26
N GLY A 59 -10.59 -11.88 -5.61
CA GLY A 59 -10.12 -11.39 -6.90
C GLY A 59 -10.19 -9.86 -7.06
N GLN A 60 -10.61 -9.11 -6.04
CA GLN A 60 -10.67 -7.66 -6.14
C GLN A 60 -9.27 -7.04 -6.12
N PRO A 61 -8.97 -6.10 -7.03
CA PRO A 61 -7.71 -5.39 -7.02
C PRO A 61 -7.69 -4.34 -5.90
N LEU A 62 -6.58 -4.29 -5.17
CA LEU A 62 -6.33 -3.27 -4.16
C LEU A 62 -4.90 -2.75 -4.30
N THR A 63 -4.76 -1.43 -4.34
CA THR A 63 -3.44 -0.78 -4.34
C THR A 63 -3.17 -0.16 -2.99
N VAL A 64 -2.09 -0.59 -2.34
CA VAL A 64 -1.59 -0.01 -1.09
C VAL A 64 -0.17 0.48 -1.27
N TYR A 65 0.28 1.41 -0.46
CA TYR A 65 1.67 1.82 -0.43
C TYR A 65 2.19 2.01 0.98
N LEU A 66 3.45 1.66 1.18
CA LEU A 66 4.24 2.01 2.36
C LEU A 66 4.91 3.35 2.08
N ASP A 67 4.59 4.35 2.88
CA ASP A 67 5.33 5.61 2.91
C ASP A 67 6.54 5.44 3.84
N HIS A 68 7.74 5.58 3.28
CA HIS A 68 9.00 5.38 4.00
C HIS A 68 9.41 6.61 4.81
N ILE A 69 8.70 7.73 4.68
CA ILE A 69 8.96 8.93 5.47
C ILE A 69 8.32 8.81 6.86
N ASP A 70 7.09 8.32 6.93
CA ASP A 70 6.36 8.13 8.20
C ASP A 70 6.25 6.66 8.64
N GLY A 71 6.67 5.71 7.79
CA GLY A 71 6.61 4.28 8.04
C GLY A 71 5.18 3.71 8.00
N ARG A 72 4.22 4.41 7.39
CA ARG A 72 2.80 4.05 7.43
C ARG A 72 2.32 3.49 6.11
N TRP A 73 1.35 2.59 6.22
CA TRP A 73 0.63 2.03 5.10
C TRP A 73 -0.61 2.86 4.77
N TRP A 74 -0.82 3.03 3.47
CA TRP A 74 -1.90 3.83 2.93
C TRP A 74 -2.59 3.09 1.79
N GLN A 75 -3.90 3.25 1.68
CA GLN A 75 -4.65 2.77 0.53
C GLN A 75 -4.65 3.83 -0.57
N GLN A 76 -4.22 3.45 -1.77
CA GLN A 76 -4.40 4.28 -2.96
C GLN A 76 -5.86 4.11 -3.44
N ARG A 77 -6.61 5.21 -3.47
CA ARG A 77 -7.94 5.27 -4.08
C ARG A 77 -7.81 5.97 -5.43
N TYR A 78 -8.20 5.27 -6.50
CA TYR A 78 -8.41 5.88 -7.82
C TYR A 78 -9.80 6.53 -7.88
#